data_AF-A0A970R6H7-F1
#
_entry.id   AF-A0A970R6H7-F1
#
_cell.length_a   1.000
_cell.length_b   1.000
_cell.length_c   1.000
_cell.angle_alpha   90.00
_cell.angle_beta   90.00
_cell.angle_gamma   90.00
#
_symmetry.space_group_name_H-M   'P 1'
#
loop_
_entity.id
_entity.type
_entity.pdbx_description
1 polymer ?
#
loop_
_entity_poly.entity_id
_entity_poly.type
_entity_poly.pdbx_seq_one_letter_code
_entity_poly.pdbx_strand_id
1 'polypeptide(L)'
;MNELNNVRVRFAPSPTGPLHIGGVRTALYNYLFARRHKGAFILRIEDTDQNRFVSGAEDYIIESLRWAGILYDEGPDVGGSYGPYRQSDRRELYRQYADKLVEEGKAYYAFDTAEELEAMREKQKAAGASSQQYDSSTRGTMKNSLTLAADEVQKRLSEGDNFVLRFKMPEGRTIMVDDLIRGRVEVQSEQLDDKVLFKSDGMPTYHLANIVDDHLMEISHVIRGEEWLPSAPLHVMLYEAFGWQPPQFAHLPLLLKPDGNGKLSKRDGDRLGFPVFPLQWKDPTSGDISSGYREAGYFADAFVNMLALLGWNPGTEQEIFTMEELVEQFTIERVGKSGSKFDPAKAKWFNHQYLVARTDEEITELYQSFLKRKDVNADFEFIKQIVSLVKERVTFVDELWDQSYFFFEAPTTYDEKVVKKQWKETTPTLLRDLKQVINDVSDYKA
;
A
#
# COMPACT_ATOMS: atom_id res chain seq x y z
N MET A 1 22.35 -25.59 1.32
CA MET A 1 21.00 -26.17 1.38
C MET A 1 20.75 -26.62 2.81
N ASN A 2 20.19 -25.73 3.64
CA ASN A 2 19.52 -25.95 4.93
C ASN A 2 19.50 -24.59 5.64
N GLU A 3 18.34 -23.89 5.61
CA GLU A 3 17.89 -22.82 6.54
C GLU A 3 16.64 -22.04 6.07
N LEU A 4 16.00 -22.39 4.95
CA LEU A 4 14.76 -21.72 4.47
C LEU A 4 13.45 -22.24 5.12
N ASN A 5 13.52 -22.91 6.28
CA ASN A 5 12.38 -23.69 6.79
C ASN A 5 11.27 -22.89 7.52
N ASN A 6 11.27 -21.55 7.50
CA ASN A 6 10.06 -20.79 7.85
C ASN A 6 10.12 -19.33 7.36
N VAL A 7 9.83 -19.09 6.08
CA VAL A 7 9.62 -17.70 5.62
C VAL A 7 8.38 -17.15 6.32
N ARG A 8 8.53 -16.01 7.00
CA ARG A 8 7.45 -15.28 7.66
C ARG A 8 7.65 -13.82 7.36
N VAL A 9 6.64 -13.21 6.77
CA VAL A 9 6.66 -11.80 6.36
C VAL A 9 5.37 -11.15 6.78
N ARG A 10 5.39 -9.82 6.93
CA ARG A 10 4.21 -9.08 7.39
C ARG A 10 3.95 -7.83 6.58
N PHE A 11 2.67 -7.60 6.30
CA PHE A 11 2.18 -6.28 5.96
C PHE A 11 1.72 -5.58 7.23
N ALA A 12 2.35 -4.45 7.54
CA ALA A 12 2.16 -3.73 8.79
C ALA A 12 1.67 -2.28 8.58
N PRO A 13 0.43 -2.06 8.12
CA PRO A 13 -0.11 -0.73 7.90
C PRO A 13 -0.59 -0.08 9.21
N SER A 14 -0.42 1.24 9.31
CA SER A 14 -1.11 2.05 10.32
C SER A 14 -2.52 2.42 9.82
N PRO A 15 -3.56 2.34 10.66
CA PRO A 15 -4.93 2.68 10.28
C PRO A 15 -5.16 4.20 10.29
N THR A 16 -4.43 4.95 9.45
CA THR A 16 -4.45 6.42 9.41
C THR A 16 -5.15 6.98 8.17
N GLY A 17 -6.07 6.21 7.59
CA GLY A 17 -6.77 6.53 6.34
C GLY A 17 -6.74 5.39 5.33
N PRO A 18 -7.10 5.65 4.06
CA PRO A 18 -7.21 4.61 3.04
C PRO A 18 -5.85 4.07 2.61
N LEU A 19 -5.82 2.79 2.24
CA LEU A 19 -4.65 2.11 1.72
C LEU A 19 -4.30 2.61 0.31
N HIS A 20 -3.21 3.36 0.17
CA HIS A 20 -2.67 3.78 -1.13
C HIS A 20 -2.13 2.58 -1.93
N ILE A 21 -2.14 2.64 -3.27
CA ILE A 21 -1.64 1.56 -4.13
C ILE A 21 -0.19 1.12 -3.83
N GLY A 22 0.66 2.03 -3.33
CA GLY A 22 2.01 1.69 -2.88
C GLY A 22 2.04 0.75 -1.67
N GLY A 23 1.06 0.89 -0.77
CA GLY A 23 0.83 -0.04 0.33
C GLY A 23 0.28 -1.37 -0.16
N VAL A 24 -0.66 -1.37 -1.11
CA VAL A 24 -1.16 -2.62 -1.74
C VAL A 24 -0.03 -3.37 -2.43
N ARG A 25 0.85 -2.69 -3.19
CA ARG A 25 2.03 -3.31 -3.79
C ARG A 25 2.98 -3.92 -2.74
N THR A 26 3.13 -3.24 -1.60
CA THR A 26 3.94 -3.78 -0.48
C THR A 26 3.30 -5.06 0.07
N ALA A 27 1.99 -5.07 0.31
CA ALA A 27 1.25 -6.26 0.71
C ALA A 27 1.37 -7.39 -0.34
N LEU A 28 1.24 -7.06 -1.61
CA LEU A 28 1.36 -8.00 -2.73
C LEU A 28 2.75 -8.65 -2.76
N TYR A 29 3.84 -7.88 -2.68
CA TYR A 29 5.18 -8.47 -2.71
C TYR A 29 5.48 -9.33 -1.48
N ASN A 30 4.97 -8.95 -0.30
CA ASN A 30 5.03 -9.82 0.88
C ASN A 30 4.26 -11.13 0.63
N TYR A 31 3.04 -11.05 0.12
CA TYR A 31 2.22 -12.22 -0.21
C TYR A 31 2.90 -13.13 -1.24
N LEU A 32 3.37 -12.59 -2.36
CA LEU A 32 4.03 -13.36 -3.42
C LEU A 32 5.31 -14.04 -2.88
N PHE A 33 6.11 -13.32 -2.10
CA PHE A 33 7.30 -13.88 -1.47
C PHE A 33 6.95 -15.02 -0.51
N ALA A 34 5.99 -14.81 0.40
CA ALA A 34 5.55 -15.84 1.33
C ALA A 34 5.05 -17.08 0.59
N ARG A 35 4.14 -16.91 -0.37
CA ARG A 35 3.52 -18.03 -1.11
C ARG A 35 4.55 -18.82 -1.92
N ARG A 36 5.48 -18.13 -2.60
CA ARG A 36 6.58 -18.79 -3.34
C ARG A 36 7.42 -19.68 -2.44
N HIS A 37 7.74 -19.17 -1.25
CA HIS A 37 8.57 -19.87 -0.28
C HIS A 37 7.77 -20.78 0.67
N LYS A 38 6.47 -20.98 0.42
CA LYS A 38 5.56 -21.77 1.28
C LYS A 38 5.59 -21.32 2.74
N GLY A 39 5.77 -20.02 2.93
CA GLY A 39 5.82 -19.33 4.22
C GLY A 39 4.49 -18.71 4.62
N ALA A 40 4.52 -17.97 5.73
CA ALA A 40 3.37 -17.25 6.27
C ALA A 40 3.39 -15.77 5.88
N PHE A 41 2.21 -15.25 5.53
CA PHE A 41 1.94 -13.83 5.33
C PHE A 41 1.03 -13.31 6.44
N ILE A 42 1.50 -12.31 7.19
CA ILE A 42 0.82 -11.79 8.39
C ILE A 42 0.31 -10.36 8.13
N LEU A 43 -0.90 -10.05 8.59
CA LEU A 43 -1.40 -8.67 8.73
C LEU A 43 -1.24 -8.22 10.19
N ARG A 44 -0.47 -7.16 10.43
CA ARG A 44 -0.34 -6.52 11.75
C ARG A 44 -0.79 -5.06 11.67
N ILE A 45 -1.69 -4.63 12.54
CA ILE A 45 -2.19 -3.26 12.56
C ILE A 45 -1.32 -2.41 13.49
N GLU A 46 -0.68 -1.39 12.94
CA GLU A 46 0.22 -0.49 13.68
C GLU A 46 -0.50 0.79 14.12
N ASP A 47 -1.36 0.64 15.12
CA ASP A 47 -2.25 1.65 15.68
C ASP A 47 -1.71 2.31 16.96
N THR A 48 -0.38 2.37 17.14
CA THR A 48 0.25 2.97 18.33
C THR A 48 0.10 4.50 18.41
N ASP A 49 -0.18 5.15 17.28
CA ASP A 49 -0.40 6.60 17.19
C ASP A 49 -1.90 6.92 17.14
N GLN A 50 -2.49 7.01 18.34
CA GLN A 50 -3.93 7.27 18.52
C GLN A 50 -4.36 8.64 17.96
N ASN A 51 -3.46 9.61 17.83
CA ASN A 51 -3.79 10.93 17.26
C ASN A 51 -4.03 10.87 15.75
N ARG A 52 -3.45 9.87 15.07
CA ARG A 52 -3.59 9.66 13.63
C ARG A 52 -4.57 8.56 13.26
N PHE A 53 -5.15 7.89 14.26
CA PHE A 53 -6.11 6.83 14.05
C PHE A 53 -7.35 7.35 13.31
N VAL A 54 -7.78 6.62 12.28
CA VAL A 54 -8.98 6.93 11.51
C VAL A 54 -9.93 5.75 11.58
N SER A 55 -11.13 5.98 12.13
CA SER A 55 -12.17 4.96 12.22
C SER A 55 -12.52 4.39 10.85
N GLY A 56 -12.64 3.07 10.74
CA GLY A 56 -12.91 2.35 9.49
C GLY A 56 -11.71 2.14 8.58
N ALA A 57 -10.53 2.70 8.89
CA ALA A 57 -9.32 2.47 8.08
C ALA A 57 -8.83 1.01 8.15
N GLU A 58 -8.96 0.35 9.31
CA GLU A 58 -8.64 -1.08 9.44
C GLU A 58 -9.56 -1.95 8.57
N ASP A 59 -10.87 -1.75 8.66
CA ASP A 59 -11.86 -2.47 7.84
C ASP A 59 -11.57 -2.26 6.34
N TYR A 60 -11.26 -1.02 5.96
CA TYR A 60 -10.88 -0.67 4.60
C TYR A 60 -9.64 -1.43 4.13
N ILE A 61 -8.60 -1.55 4.98
CA ILE A 61 -7.39 -2.33 4.68
C ILE A 61 -7.76 -3.79 4.42
N ILE A 62 -8.54 -4.40 5.31
CA ILE A 62 -8.94 -5.80 5.20
C ILE A 62 -9.78 -6.05 3.93
N GLU A 63 -10.77 -5.19 3.66
CA GLU A 63 -11.60 -5.27 2.45
C GLU A 63 -10.77 -5.10 1.18
N SER A 64 -9.81 -4.16 1.18
CA SER A 64 -8.91 -3.91 0.05
C SER A 64 -8.06 -5.12 -0.29
N LEU A 65 -7.49 -5.77 0.72
CA LEU A 65 -6.66 -6.97 0.54
C LEU A 65 -7.50 -8.15 0.05
N ARG A 66 -8.70 -8.36 0.62
CA ARG A 66 -9.62 -9.40 0.18
C ARG A 66 -10.08 -9.20 -1.26
N TRP A 67 -10.45 -7.97 -1.63
CA TRP A 67 -10.82 -7.65 -3.02
C TRP A 67 -9.67 -7.92 -3.99
N ALA A 68 -8.44 -7.59 -3.62
CA ALA A 68 -7.24 -7.87 -4.41
C ALA A 68 -6.79 -9.35 -4.37
N GLY A 69 -7.50 -10.25 -3.67
CA GLY A 69 -7.11 -11.66 -3.53
C GLY A 69 -5.83 -11.88 -2.72
N ILE A 70 -5.41 -10.90 -1.92
CA ILE A 70 -4.19 -10.94 -1.09
C ILE A 70 -4.59 -11.42 0.30
N LEU A 71 -4.65 -12.75 0.49
CA LEU A 71 -5.06 -13.36 1.76
C LEU A 71 -3.87 -13.62 2.67
N TYR A 72 -3.96 -13.18 3.92
CA TYR A 72 -3.00 -13.43 5.00
C TYR A 72 -3.41 -14.64 5.84
N ASP A 73 -2.40 -15.30 6.41
CA ASP A 73 -2.54 -16.52 7.22
C ASP A 73 -2.78 -16.19 8.70
N GLU A 74 -2.30 -15.02 9.14
CA GLU A 74 -2.46 -14.52 10.49
C GLU A 74 -2.84 -13.04 10.47
N GLY A 75 -3.71 -12.61 11.37
CA GLY A 75 -4.20 -11.24 11.38
C GLY A 75 -5.26 -10.95 12.45
N PRO A 76 -5.73 -9.70 12.54
CA PRO A 76 -6.65 -9.24 13.58
C PRO A 76 -8.04 -9.92 13.54
N ASP A 77 -8.49 -10.36 12.37
CA ASP A 77 -9.79 -10.98 12.08
C ASP A 77 -9.70 -12.51 11.93
N VAL A 78 -8.57 -13.05 11.47
CA VAL A 78 -8.35 -14.50 11.28
C VAL A 78 -7.64 -15.17 12.47
N GLY A 79 -7.04 -14.39 13.37
CA GLY A 79 -6.28 -14.90 14.51
C GLY A 79 -4.89 -15.42 14.11
N GLY A 80 -4.31 -16.30 14.92
CA GLY A 80 -2.99 -16.87 14.72
C GLY A 80 -2.22 -17.05 16.03
N SER A 81 -1.06 -17.70 15.96
CA SER A 81 -0.30 -18.13 17.15
C SER A 81 0.39 -17.00 17.92
N TYR A 82 0.52 -15.81 17.33
CA TYR A 82 1.30 -14.69 17.88
C TYR A 82 0.44 -13.45 18.19
N GLY A 83 -0.88 -13.63 18.20
CA GLY A 83 -1.82 -12.57 18.54
C GLY A 83 -1.59 -11.99 19.95
N PRO A 84 -2.16 -10.81 20.26
CA PRO A 84 -2.98 -9.97 19.39
C PRO A 84 -2.21 -9.38 18.20
N TYR A 85 -2.89 -9.10 17.08
CA TYR A 85 -2.29 -8.55 15.85
C TYR A 85 -2.53 -7.03 15.68
N ARG A 86 -3.08 -6.37 16.71
CA ARG A 86 -3.10 -4.91 16.84
C ARG A 86 -2.08 -4.51 17.89
N GLN A 87 -1.30 -3.47 17.61
CA GLN A 87 -0.25 -3.04 18.55
C GLN A 87 -0.84 -2.36 19.79
N SER A 88 -1.98 -1.68 19.68
CA SER A 88 -2.71 -1.13 20.84
C SER A 88 -3.03 -2.18 21.90
N ASP A 89 -3.35 -3.41 21.47
CA ASP A 89 -3.64 -4.56 22.34
C ASP A 89 -2.40 -5.19 23.00
N ARG A 90 -1.19 -4.68 22.70
CA ARG A 90 0.10 -5.23 23.14
C ARG A 90 0.89 -4.27 24.05
N ARG A 91 0.24 -3.22 24.55
CA ARG A 91 0.88 -2.13 25.31
C ARG A 91 1.81 -2.59 26.45
N GLU A 92 1.31 -3.50 27.31
CA GLU A 92 2.07 -3.98 28.48
C GLU A 92 3.34 -4.72 28.09
N LEU A 93 3.30 -5.46 26.98
CA LEU A 93 4.43 -6.19 26.43
C LEU A 93 5.57 -5.25 26.05
N TYR A 94 5.26 -4.17 25.32
CA TYR A 94 6.30 -3.20 24.91
C TYR A 94 6.94 -2.49 26.09
N ARG A 95 6.17 -2.25 27.16
CA ARG A 95 6.72 -1.63 28.37
C ARG A 95 7.83 -2.48 28.97
N GLN A 96 7.63 -3.80 29.07
CA GLN A 96 8.64 -4.74 29.58
C GLN A 96 9.94 -4.68 28.76
N TYR A 97 9.85 -4.61 27.43
CA TYR A 97 11.03 -4.48 26.57
C TYR A 97 11.72 -3.11 26.68
N ALA A 98 10.94 -2.04 26.86
CA ALA A 98 11.50 -0.72 27.06
C ALA A 98 12.26 -0.63 28.40
N ASP A 99 11.68 -1.16 29.48
CA ASP A 99 12.30 -1.22 30.80
C ASP A 99 13.58 -2.08 30.77
N LYS A 100 13.55 -3.23 30.08
CA LYS A 100 14.75 -4.06 29.86
C LYS A 100 15.91 -3.29 29.22
N LEU A 101 15.64 -2.48 28.19
CA LEU A 101 16.69 -1.66 27.57
C LEU A 101 17.26 -0.63 28.55
N VAL A 102 16.44 -0.08 29.44
CA VAL A 102 16.91 0.86 30.47
C VAL A 102 17.77 0.15 31.51
N GLU A 103 17.34 -1.01 32.00
CA GLU A 103 18.09 -1.85 32.95
C GLU A 103 19.47 -2.26 32.40
N GLU A 104 19.55 -2.56 31.11
CA GLU A 104 20.79 -2.92 30.41
C GLU A 104 21.62 -1.68 29.97
N GLY A 105 21.18 -0.47 30.31
CA GLY A 105 21.86 0.79 29.97
C GLY A 105 21.87 1.12 28.47
N LYS A 106 20.99 0.50 27.69
CA LYS A 106 20.78 0.69 26.25
C LYS A 106 19.72 1.74 25.93
N ALA A 107 18.89 2.09 26.90
CA ALA A 107 17.95 3.20 26.87
C ALA A 107 18.05 4.03 28.17
N TYR A 108 17.45 5.21 28.18
CA TYR A 108 17.45 6.08 29.36
C TYR A 108 16.21 6.97 29.40
N TYR A 109 15.85 7.45 30.61
CA TYR A 109 14.73 8.36 30.82
C TYR A 109 15.13 9.78 30.41
N ALA A 110 14.30 10.46 29.64
CA ALA A 110 14.43 11.89 29.34
C ALA A 110 13.17 12.65 29.81
N PHE A 111 13.38 13.75 30.53
CA PHE A 111 12.35 14.55 31.19
C PHE A 111 12.18 15.93 30.54
N ASP A 112 12.87 16.18 29.42
CA ASP A 112 12.85 17.44 28.70
C ASP A 112 11.42 17.80 28.24
N THR A 113 10.99 19.05 28.47
CA THR A 113 9.70 19.53 27.97
C THR A 113 9.76 19.86 26.48
N ALA A 114 8.60 20.04 25.84
CA ALA A 114 8.54 20.43 24.43
C ALA A 114 9.25 21.77 24.17
N GLU A 115 9.13 22.73 25.08
CA GLU A 115 9.77 24.04 25.03
C GLU A 115 11.30 23.93 25.15
N GLU A 116 11.79 23.05 26.00
CA GLU A 116 13.24 22.81 26.17
C GLU A 116 13.85 22.15 24.95
N LEU A 117 13.15 21.19 24.34
CA LEU A 117 13.54 20.59 23.08
C LEU A 117 13.57 21.61 21.95
N GLU A 118 12.62 22.55 21.91
CA GLU A 118 12.62 23.62 20.91
C GLU A 118 13.78 24.61 21.12
N ALA A 119 14.05 24.98 22.37
CA ALA A 119 15.21 25.81 22.71
C ALA A 119 16.54 25.14 22.32
N MET A 120 16.67 23.81 22.50
CA MET A 120 17.82 23.03 22.04
C MET A 120 17.98 23.12 20.52
N ARG A 121 16.89 22.93 19.76
CA ARG A 121 16.92 23.00 18.28
C ARG A 121 17.34 24.38 17.80
N GLU A 122 16.77 25.44 18.35
CA GLU A 122 17.12 26.82 17.96
C GLU A 122 18.57 27.16 18.33
N LYS A 123 19.09 26.66 19.46
CA LYS A 123 20.51 26.81 19.82
C LYS A 123 21.44 26.09 18.84
N GLN A 124 21.12 24.86 18.46
CA GLN A 124 21.90 24.10 17.46
C GLN A 124 21.89 24.79 16.09
N LYS A 125 20.72 25.26 15.66
CA LYS A 125 20.55 26.01 14.41
C LYS A 125 21.33 27.32 14.41
N ALA A 126 21.30 28.09 15.51
CA ALA A 126 22.09 29.31 15.67
C ALA A 126 23.61 29.04 15.67
N ALA A 127 24.03 27.85 16.13
CA ALA A 127 25.41 27.39 16.07
C ALA A 127 25.82 26.84 14.69
N GLY A 128 24.93 26.84 13.70
CA GLY A 128 25.22 26.35 12.35
C GLY A 128 25.27 24.82 12.22
N ALA A 129 24.69 24.09 13.17
CA ALA A 129 24.62 22.63 13.09
C ALA A 129 23.79 22.19 11.88
N SER A 130 24.30 21.19 11.14
CA SER A 130 23.63 20.63 9.96
C SER A 130 22.36 19.84 10.29
N SER A 131 22.22 19.37 11.53
CA SER A 131 21.02 18.73 12.06
C SER A 131 20.71 19.27 13.47
N GLN A 132 19.43 19.33 13.83
CA GLN A 132 18.96 19.72 15.16
C GLN A 132 18.47 18.49 15.95
N GLN A 133 19.40 17.55 16.18
CA GLN A 133 19.11 16.23 16.74
C GLN A 133 19.38 16.16 18.24
N TYR A 134 18.60 15.31 18.92
CA TYR A 134 18.87 14.85 20.28
C TYR A 134 19.70 13.57 20.16
N ASP A 135 21.00 13.63 20.41
CA ASP A 135 21.97 12.57 20.05
C ASP A 135 23.11 12.47 21.08
N SER A 136 24.22 11.81 20.73
CA SER A 136 25.42 11.72 21.58
C SER A 136 26.03 13.06 21.93
N SER A 137 26.01 14.01 21.00
CA SER A 137 26.59 15.34 21.19
C SER A 137 25.74 16.23 22.09
N THR A 138 24.43 16.02 22.16
CA THR A 138 23.50 16.87 22.93
C THR A 138 23.02 16.29 24.24
N ARG A 139 22.87 14.95 24.35
CA ARG A 139 22.28 14.31 25.55
C ARG A 139 22.94 14.71 26.86
N GLY A 140 24.24 15.01 26.86
CA GLY A 140 24.99 15.46 28.05
C GLY A 140 24.59 16.85 28.58
N THR A 141 23.81 17.63 27.81
CA THR A 141 23.35 18.98 28.18
C THR A 141 21.86 19.07 28.47
N MET A 142 21.14 17.96 28.29
CA MET A 142 19.68 17.87 28.42
C MET A 142 19.28 17.26 29.78
N LYS A 143 17.99 17.28 30.12
CA LYS A 143 17.44 16.75 31.38
C LYS A 143 17.06 15.29 31.24
N ASN A 144 17.98 14.40 31.56
CA ASN A 144 17.78 12.96 31.41
C ASN A 144 18.54 12.17 32.48
N SER A 145 18.29 10.87 32.57
CA SER A 145 18.91 10.02 33.60
C SER A 145 20.41 9.76 33.40
N LEU A 146 21.03 10.28 32.34
CA LEU A 146 22.48 10.29 32.17
C LEU A 146 23.14 11.53 32.78
N THR A 147 22.38 12.62 32.94
CA THR A 147 22.87 13.93 33.46
C THR A 147 22.35 14.24 34.86
N LEU A 148 21.19 13.71 35.22
CA LEU A 148 20.59 13.87 36.54
C LEU A 148 21.14 12.83 37.53
N ALA A 149 21.21 13.22 38.81
CA ALA A 149 21.53 12.30 39.90
C ALA A 149 20.41 11.25 40.08
N ALA A 150 20.78 10.04 40.53
CA ALA A 150 19.84 8.91 40.61
C ALA A 150 18.65 9.16 41.56
N ASP A 151 18.85 9.91 42.65
CA ASP A 151 17.82 10.32 43.59
C ASP A 151 16.82 11.31 42.96
N GLU A 152 17.30 12.28 42.17
CA GLU A 152 16.44 13.20 41.41
C GLU A 152 15.62 12.44 40.34
N VAL A 153 16.22 11.48 39.65
CA VAL A 153 15.48 10.63 38.69
C VAL A 153 14.36 9.86 39.39
N GLN A 154 14.66 9.20 40.51
CA GLN A 154 13.65 8.45 41.28
C GLN A 154 12.54 9.35 41.82
N LYS A 155 12.90 10.54 42.30
CA LYS A 155 11.94 11.54 42.76
C LYS A 155 10.96 11.90 41.62
N ARG A 156 11.47 12.28 40.44
CA ARG A 156 10.64 12.63 39.26
C ARG A 156 9.71 11.49 38.86
N LEU A 157 10.22 10.26 38.81
CA LEU A 157 9.41 9.09 38.50
C LEU A 157 8.30 8.87 39.55
N SER A 158 8.61 9.05 40.84
CA SER A 158 7.63 8.90 41.93
C SER A 158 6.59 10.02 41.98
N GLU A 159 6.95 11.23 41.55
CA GLU A 159 6.06 12.40 41.46
C GLU A 159 5.18 12.36 40.20
N GLY A 160 5.44 11.44 39.28
CA GLY A 160 4.67 11.26 38.05
C GLY A 160 5.02 12.27 36.95
N ASP A 161 6.25 12.79 36.94
CA ASP A 161 6.73 13.66 35.86
C ASP A 161 6.57 12.99 34.50
N ASN A 162 6.21 13.76 33.48
CA ASN A 162 6.21 13.28 32.11
C ASN A 162 7.64 12.94 31.68
N PHE A 163 7.82 11.75 31.11
CA PHE A 163 9.10 11.31 30.56
C PHE A 163 8.91 10.53 29.26
N VAL A 164 10.00 10.40 28.53
CA VAL A 164 10.13 9.44 27.41
C VAL A 164 11.33 8.54 27.63
N LEU A 165 11.29 7.33 27.06
CA LEU A 165 12.47 6.47 26.99
C LEU A 165 13.15 6.67 25.65
N ARG A 166 14.43 7.04 25.68
CA ARG A 166 15.25 7.23 24.47
C ARG A 166 16.23 6.08 24.32
N PHE A 167 16.44 5.64 23.08
CA PHE A 167 17.55 4.76 22.76
C PHE A 167 18.88 5.48 22.99
N LYS A 168 19.84 4.82 23.63
CA LYS A 168 21.19 5.34 23.83
C LYS A 168 22.05 4.95 22.64
N MET A 169 22.06 5.77 21.58
CA MET A 169 22.91 5.50 20.41
C MET A 169 24.38 5.43 20.85
N PRO A 170 25.14 4.37 20.48
CA PRO A 170 26.57 4.31 20.77
C PRO A 170 27.34 5.35 19.94
N GLU A 171 28.53 5.73 20.41
CA GLU A 171 29.42 6.67 19.71
C GLU A 171 30.49 5.91 18.90
N GLY A 172 30.95 6.50 17.80
CA GLY A 172 32.07 6.00 17.00
C GLY A 172 31.81 4.67 16.29
N ARG A 173 30.55 4.34 15.99
CA ARG A 173 30.15 3.08 15.37
C ARG A 173 29.75 3.28 13.92
N THR A 174 30.30 2.44 13.04
CA THR A 174 29.78 2.25 11.70
C THR A 174 28.73 1.14 11.71
N ILE A 175 27.51 1.47 11.31
CA ILE A 175 26.35 0.57 11.30
C ILE A 175 26.12 0.11 9.87
N MET A 176 26.06 -1.21 9.71
CA MET A 176 25.92 -1.88 8.43
C MET A 176 24.50 -2.42 8.29
N VAL A 177 23.83 -2.07 7.20
CA VAL A 177 22.53 -2.65 6.82
C VAL A 177 22.70 -3.34 5.48
N ASP A 178 22.58 -4.66 5.48
CA ASP A 178 22.52 -5.43 4.23
C ASP A 178 21.05 -5.55 3.79
N ASP A 179 20.68 -4.83 2.73
CA ASP A 179 19.33 -4.83 2.17
C ASP A 179 19.27 -5.64 0.86
N LEU A 180 18.25 -6.48 0.71
CA LEU A 180 18.08 -7.36 -0.45
C LEU A 180 17.89 -6.60 -1.77
N ILE A 181 17.41 -5.36 -1.74
CA ILE A 181 17.19 -4.52 -2.93
C ILE A 181 18.24 -3.41 -3.02
N ARG A 182 18.48 -2.70 -1.93
CA ARG A 182 19.39 -1.54 -1.90
C ARG A 182 20.86 -1.97 -1.87
N GLY A 183 21.15 -3.18 -1.43
CA GLY A 183 22.49 -3.65 -1.15
C GLY A 183 22.97 -3.12 0.20
N ARG A 184 24.28 -3.07 0.38
CA ARG A 184 24.91 -2.61 1.61
C ARG A 184 24.78 -1.09 1.78
N VAL A 185 24.22 -0.69 2.91
CA VAL A 185 24.13 0.70 3.37
C VAL A 185 24.97 0.84 4.64
N GLU A 186 25.83 1.87 4.66
CA GLU A 186 26.72 2.15 5.79
C GLU A 186 26.38 3.52 6.37
N VAL A 187 26.13 3.59 7.67
CA VAL A 187 25.78 4.83 8.37
C VAL A 187 26.60 4.96 9.64
N GLN A 188 27.17 6.14 9.87
CA GLN A 188 27.88 6.43 11.13
C GLN A 188 26.86 6.76 12.22
N SER A 189 27.08 6.27 13.43
CA SER A 189 26.19 6.48 14.58
C SER A 189 25.89 7.95 14.88
N GLU A 190 26.83 8.85 14.57
CA GLU A 190 26.71 10.29 14.75
C GLU A 190 25.66 10.94 13.83
N GLN A 191 25.23 10.24 12.78
CA GLN A 191 24.15 10.69 11.90
C GLN A 191 22.77 10.31 12.44
N LEU A 192 22.73 9.48 13.48
CA LEU A 192 21.50 8.98 14.10
C LEU A 192 21.26 9.66 15.44
N ASP A 193 19.99 9.90 15.74
CA ASP A 193 19.54 10.47 17.00
C ASP A 193 19.19 9.40 18.03
N ASP A 194 19.14 9.82 19.30
CA ASP A 194 18.59 9.05 20.41
C ASP A 194 17.07 9.05 20.30
N LYS A 195 16.56 8.22 19.39
CA LYS A 195 15.13 8.10 19.12
C LYS A 195 14.34 7.76 20.38
N VAL A 196 13.19 8.39 20.49
CA VAL A 196 12.17 8.01 21.47
C VAL A 196 11.65 6.62 21.12
N LEU A 197 11.70 5.70 22.08
CA LEU A 197 11.22 4.33 21.99
C LEU A 197 9.86 4.17 22.69
N PHE A 198 9.64 4.92 23.78
CA PHE A 198 8.43 4.83 24.59
C PHE A 198 8.01 6.23 25.04
N LYS A 199 6.72 6.55 24.89
CA LYS A 199 6.14 7.87 25.16
C LYS A 199 5.57 7.94 26.58
N SER A 200 5.33 9.15 27.06
CA SER A 200 4.71 9.41 28.37
C SER A 200 3.28 8.91 28.48
N ASP A 201 2.57 8.78 27.35
CA ASP A 201 1.20 8.22 27.26
C ASP A 201 1.14 6.70 27.47
N GLY A 202 2.29 6.05 27.74
CA GLY A 202 2.35 4.62 27.97
C GLY A 202 2.39 3.78 26.69
N MET A 203 2.55 4.41 25.52
CA MET A 203 2.65 3.69 24.24
C MET A 203 4.08 3.69 23.69
N PRO A 204 4.51 2.60 23.04
CA PRO A 204 5.76 2.61 22.28
C PRO A 204 5.66 3.56 21.08
N THR A 205 6.81 3.94 20.53
CA THR A 205 6.88 4.45 19.16
C THR A 205 6.90 3.30 18.17
N TYR A 206 6.69 3.61 16.88
CA TYR A 206 6.84 2.65 15.79
C TYR A 206 8.15 1.86 15.90
N HIS A 207 9.27 2.52 16.22
CA HIS A 207 10.59 1.86 16.22
C HIS A 207 10.67 0.71 17.23
N LEU A 208 10.18 0.90 18.46
CA LEU A 208 10.19 -0.15 19.47
C LEU A 208 9.14 -1.22 19.17
N ALA A 209 7.91 -0.81 18.86
CA ALA A 209 6.82 -1.76 18.63
C ALA A 209 7.10 -2.67 17.43
N ASN A 210 7.60 -2.10 16.34
CA ASN A 210 7.88 -2.82 15.10
C ASN A 210 8.95 -3.90 15.28
N ILE A 211 10.09 -3.60 15.93
CA ILE A 211 11.16 -4.58 16.12
C ILE A 211 10.83 -5.63 17.19
N VAL A 212 10.09 -5.27 18.24
CA VAL A 212 9.61 -6.23 19.25
C VAL A 212 8.64 -7.21 18.60
N ASP A 213 7.68 -6.73 17.82
CA ASP A 213 6.71 -7.61 17.18
C ASP A 213 7.32 -8.41 16.02
N ASP A 214 8.25 -7.83 15.25
CA ASP A 214 8.95 -8.59 14.21
C ASP A 214 9.77 -9.74 14.84
N HIS A 215 10.40 -9.53 16.00
CA HIS A 215 11.05 -10.61 16.75
C HIS A 215 10.05 -11.65 17.27
N LEU A 216 9.00 -11.20 17.97
CA LEU A 216 8.05 -12.10 18.63
C LEU A 216 7.14 -12.86 17.67
N MET A 217 6.84 -12.29 16.50
CA MET A 217 6.11 -12.97 15.43
C MET A 217 7.03 -13.77 14.50
N GLU A 218 8.32 -13.89 14.86
CA GLU A 218 9.35 -14.63 14.11
C GLU A 218 9.44 -14.21 12.64
N ILE A 219 9.35 -12.91 12.37
CA ILE A 219 9.47 -12.37 11.01
C ILE A 219 10.89 -12.60 10.53
N SER A 220 11.05 -13.26 9.38
CA SER A 220 12.35 -13.50 8.77
C SER A 220 12.72 -12.47 7.71
N HIS A 221 11.72 -11.90 7.02
CA HIS A 221 11.95 -10.86 6.02
C HIS A 221 11.01 -9.67 6.21
N VAL A 222 11.60 -8.49 6.29
CA VAL A 222 10.89 -7.21 6.36
C VAL A 222 10.94 -6.54 5.00
N ILE A 223 9.86 -6.71 4.23
CA ILE A 223 9.67 -6.09 2.92
C ILE A 223 8.75 -4.87 3.09
N ARG A 224 9.29 -3.65 2.93
CA ARG A 224 8.58 -2.38 3.18
C ARG A 224 9.04 -1.27 2.25
N GLY A 225 8.35 -0.13 2.24
CA GLY A 225 8.73 1.02 1.42
C GLY A 225 10.05 1.69 1.85
N GLU A 226 10.77 2.29 0.90
CA GLU A 226 12.06 2.95 1.14
C GLU A 226 12.00 4.19 2.05
N GLU A 227 10.82 4.71 2.35
CA GLU A 227 10.66 5.74 3.38
C GLU A 227 11.20 5.30 4.75
N TRP A 228 11.30 3.99 4.99
CA TRP A 228 11.84 3.41 6.22
C TRP A 228 13.34 3.07 6.15
N LEU A 229 13.98 3.22 4.98
CA LEU A 229 15.40 2.93 4.82
C LEU A 229 16.28 3.77 5.77
N PRO A 230 16.02 5.07 6.00
CA PRO A 230 16.77 5.86 6.98
C PRO A 230 16.64 5.36 8.43
N SER A 231 15.60 4.60 8.75
CA SER A 231 15.41 4.00 10.08
C SER A 231 16.02 2.61 10.22
N ALA A 232 16.44 1.97 9.11
CA ALA A 232 17.00 0.63 9.16
C ALA A 232 18.26 0.50 10.04
N PRO A 233 19.22 1.45 10.03
CA PRO A 233 20.37 1.41 10.95
C PRO A 233 19.98 1.41 12.42
N LEU A 234 19.01 2.25 12.81
CA LEU A 234 18.46 2.24 14.17
C LEU A 234 17.83 0.88 14.51
N HIS A 235 17.08 0.29 13.58
CA HIS A 235 16.43 -0.99 13.83
C HIS A 235 17.47 -2.10 14.04
N VAL A 236 18.54 -2.14 13.23
CA VAL A 236 19.68 -3.05 13.44
C VAL A 236 20.30 -2.86 14.83
N MET A 237 20.52 -1.61 15.26
CA MET A 237 21.04 -1.31 16.59
C MET A 237 20.10 -1.74 17.72
N LEU A 238 18.78 -1.68 17.52
CA LEU A 238 17.80 -2.16 18.49
C LEU A 238 17.83 -3.69 18.61
N TYR A 239 17.92 -4.41 17.49
CA TYR A 239 18.14 -5.87 17.53
C TYR A 239 19.45 -6.23 18.26
N GLU A 240 20.56 -5.54 17.96
CA GLU A 240 21.84 -5.71 18.67
C GLU A 240 21.69 -5.43 20.17
N ALA A 241 20.97 -4.37 20.55
CA ALA A 241 20.75 -3.99 21.95
C ALA A 241 20.00 -5.06 22.74
N PHE A 242 19.06 -5.78 22.12
CA PHE A 242 18.37 -6.90 22.75
C PHE A 242 19.13 -8.24 22.65
N GLY A 243 20.25 -8.29 21.93
CA GLY A 243 20.96 -9.54 21.62
C GLY A 243 20.22 -10.43 20.63
N TRP A 244 19.36 -9.86 19.79
CA TRP A 244 18.58 -10.55 18.78
C TRP A 244 19.25 -10.51 17.40
N GLN A 245 18.93 -11.49 16.56
CA GLN A 245 19.29 -11.45 15.15
C GLN A 245 18.24 -10.64 14.38
N PRO A 246 18.63 -9.63 13.58
CA PRO A 246 17.68 -8.89 12.76
C PRO A 246 17.15 -9.76 11.60
N PRO A 247 15.91 -9.53 11.15
CA PRO A 247 15.42 -10.11 9.90
C PRO A 247 16.18 -9.55 8.70
N GLN A 248 16.02 -10.21 7.55
CA GLN A 248 16.51 -9.65 6.29
C GLN A 248 15.61 -8.47 5.88
N PHE A 249 16.20 -7.37 5.43
CA PHE A 249 15.46 -6.18 5.01
C PHE A 249 15.39 -6.07 3.48
N ALA A 250 14.26 -5.62 2.96
CA ALA A 250 14.09 -5.24 1.56
C ALA A 250 13.27 -3.95 1.46
N HIS A 251 13.90 -2.87 1.00
CA HIS A 251 13.26 -1.55 0.89
C HIS A 251 12.81 -1.23 -0.54
N LEU A 252 11.52 -1.39 -0.79
CA LEU A 252 10.85 -1.21 -2.09
C LEU A 252 10.94 0.25 -2.57
N PRO A 253 11.25 0.49 -3.86
CA PRO A 253 11.34 1.83 -4.39
C PRO A 253 9.99 2.52 -4.53
N LEU A 254 9.95 3.84 -4.37
CA LEU A 254 8.74 4.64 -4.44
C LEU A 254 8.04 4.48 -5.80
N LEU A 255 6.71 4.50 -5.76
CA LEU A 255 5.90 4.75 -6.95
C LEU A 255 6.00 6.24 -7.28
N LEU A 256 6.42 6.53 -8.50
CA LEU A 256 6.61 7.88 -9.01
C LEU A 256 5.36 8.32 -9.78
N LYS A 257 5.08 9.62 -9.76
CA LYS A 257 3.98 10.19 -10.55
C LYS A 257 4.22 10.04 -12.07
N PRO A 258 3.17 10.04 -12.90
CA PRO A 258 3.29 9.81 -14.35
C PRO A 258 4.16 10.88 -15.05
N ASP A 259 4.05 12.13 -14.61
CA ASP A 259 4.73 13.30 -15.17
C ASP A 259 5.56 14.04 -14.11
N GLY A 260 6.77 14.50 -14.45
CA GLY A 260 7.65 15.23 -13.54
C GLY A 260 8.36 14.38 -12.48
N ASN A 261 8.80 15.03 -11.39
CA ASN A 261 9.59 14.42 -10.31
C ASN A 261 8.81 14.26 -9.01
N GLY A 262 8.93 13.11 -8.34
CA GLY A 262 8.39 12.87 -7.00
C GLY A 262 7.46 11.66 -6.89
N LYS A 263 7.03 11.38 -5.64
CA LYS A 263 6.14 10.28 -5.28
C LYS A 263 4.73 10.50 -5.82
N LEU A 264 4.08 9.44 -6.27
CA LEU A 264 2.66 9.44 -6.63
C LEU A 264 1.80 9.78 -5.40
N SER A 265 0.87 10.72 -5.58
CA SER A 265 -0.05 11.17 -4.53
C SER A 265 -1.51 11.19 -5.00
N LYS A 266 -2.45 11.33 -4.06
CA LYS A 266 -3.87 11.55 -4.37
C LYS A 266 -4.10 12.71 -5.35
N ARG A 267 -3.36 13.82 -5.17
CA ARG A 267 -3.48 15.00 -6.03
C ARG A 267 -3.13 14.72 -7.49
N ASP A 268 -2.23 13.77 -7.74
CA ASP A 268 -1.89 13.36 -9.10
C ASP A 268 -3.04 12.57 -9.75
N GLY A 269 -3.65 11.66 -8.99
CA GLY A 269 -4.85 10.93 -9.42
C GLY A 269 -6.03 11.85 -9.72
N ASP A 270 -6.32 12.81 -8.82
CA ASP A 270 -7.38 13.80 -9.00
C ASP A 270 -7.15 14.66 -10.26
N ARG A 271 -5.89 15.08 -10.50
CA ARG A 271 -5.53 15.92 -11.66
C ARG A 271 -5.60 15.16 -12.98
N LEU A 272 -5.21 13.89 -12.99
CA LEU A 272 -5.06 13.08 -14.22
C LEU A 272 -6.23 12.11 -14.45
N GLY A 273 -7.21 12.07 -13.55
CA GLY A 273 -8.44 11.31 -13.70
C GLY A 273 -8.27 9.81 -13.52
N PHE A 274 -7.51 9.37 -12.52
CA PHE A 274 -7.37 7.94 -12.18
C PHE A 274 -7.38 7.70 -10.66
N PRO A 275 -7.91 6.55 -10.19
CA PRO A 275 -7.93 6.22 -8.77
C PRO A 275 -6.53 5.94 -8.21
N VAL A 276 -6.29 6.25 -6.94
CA VAL A 276 -5.04 5.92 -6.22
C VAL A 276 -5.24 4.99 -5.03
N PHE A 277 -6.48 4.51 -4.87
CA PHE A 277 -6.93 3.62 -3.80
C PHE A 277 -7.64 2.42 -4.42
N PRO A 278 -7.49 1.21 -3.88
CA PRO A 278 -8.14 0.01 -4.42
C PRO A 278 -9.67 0.13 -4.38
N LEU A 279 -10.23 0.68 -3.30
CA LEU A 279 -11.66 0.83 -3.06
C LEU A 279 -12.01 2.32 -2.85
N GLN A 280 -13.29 2.65 -2.92
CA GLN A 280 -13.77 3.99 -2.63
C GLN A 280 -13.60 4.30 -1.14
N TRP A 281 -12.99 5.45 -0.84
CA TRP A 281 -12.87 5.97 0.51
C TRP A 281 -13.70 7.23 0.69
N LYS A 282 -14.56 7.22 1.71
CA LYS A 282 -15.24 8.43 2.20
C LYS A 282 -14.58 8.84 3.51
N ASP A 283 -13.89 9.98 3.49
CA ASP A 283 -13.20 10.46 4.67
C ASP A 283 -14.20 10.80 5.78
N PRO A 284 -14.09 10.21 6.98
CA PRO A 284 -15.04 10.45 8.07
C PRO A 284 -14.93 11.86 8.66
N THR A 285 -13.80 12.54 8.45
CA THR A 285 -13.53 13.89 8.98
C THR A 285 -13.94 14.97 7.99
N SER A 286 -13.47 14.90 6.74
CA SER A 286 -13.75 15.93 5.73
C SER A 286 -15.02 15.64 4.92
N GLY A 287 -15.48 14.39 4.86
CA GLY A 287 -16.56 13.96 3.97
C GLY A 287 -16.15 13.78 2.52
N ASP A 288 -14.87 14.02 2.19
CA ASP A 288 -14.35 13.88 0.82
C ASP A 288 -14.45 12.44 0.34
N ILE A 289 -14.92 12.26 -0.89
CA ILE A 289 -14.99 10.95 -1.54
C ILE A 289 -13.82 10.81 -2.50
N SER A 290 -13.06 9.73 -2.36
CA SER A 290 -12.00 9.35 -3.28
C SER A 290 -12.38 8.05 -3.97
N SER A 291 -12.46 8.06 -5.30
CA SER A 291 -12.84 6.88 -6.08
C SER A 291 -11.78 5.77 -5.98
N GLY A 292 -12.24 4.52 -5.99
CA GLY A 292 -11.41 3.32 -5.99
C GLY A 292 -11.25 2.70 -7.37
N TYR A 293 -10.24 1.84 -7.54
CA TYR A 293 -10.11 1.00 -8.74
C TYR A 293 -11.34 0.10 -8.93
N ARG A 294 -11.86 -0.50 -7.84
CA ARG A 294 -13.06 -1.33 -7.90
C ARG A 294 -14.26 -0.56 -8.44
N GLU A 295 -14.56 0.60 -7.87
CA GLU A 295 -15.72 1.42 -8.25
C GLU A 295 -15.54 2.07 -9.63
N ALA A 296 -14.29 2.25 -10.08
CA ALA A 296 -13.97 2.67 -11.44
C ALA A 296 -14.05 1.52 -12.48
N GLY A 297 -14.46 0.32 -12.08
CA GLY A 297 -14.71 -0.80 -13.00
C GLY A 297 -13.50 -1.68 -13.30
N TYR A 298 -12.38 -1.52 -12.58
CA TYR A 298 -11.22 -2.39 -12.77
C TYR A 298 -11.47 -3.77 -12.18
N PHE A 299 -11.04 -4.81 -12.90
CA PHE A 299 -10.97 -6.15 -12.37
C PHE A 299 -9.83 -6.27 -11.36
N ALA A 300 -10.05 -7.02 -10.29
CA ALA A 300 -9.09 -7.19 -9.21
C ALA A 300 -7.78 -7.85 -9.70
N ASP A 301 -7.88 -8.85 -10.58
CA ASP A 301 -6.74 -9.55 -11.18
C ASP A 301 -5.93 -8.65 -12.12
N ALA A 302 -6.60 -7.85 -12.95
CA ALA A 302 -5.94 -6.84 -13.78
C ALA A 302 -5.20 -5.79 -12.93
N PHE A 303 -5.83 -5.33 -11.85
CA PHE A 303 -5.23 -4.39 -10.90
C PHE A 303 -4.01 -4.99 -10.20
N VAL A 304 -4.10 -6.23 -9.70
CA VAL A 304 -2.98 -6.93 -9.06
C VAL A 304 -1.82 -7.12 -10.03
N ASN A 305 -2.09 -7.58 -11.25
CA ASN A 305 -1.08 -7.81 -12.26
C ASN A 305 -0.37 -6.49 -12.63
N MET A 306 -1.12 -5.39 -12.82
CA MET A 306 -0.54 -4.08 -13.04
C MET A 306 0.36 -3.66 -11.87
N LEU A 307 -0.08 -3.83 -10.62
CA LEU A 307 0.73 -3.50 -9.44
C LEU A 307 1.99 -4.35 -9.34
N ALA A 308 1.90 -5.63 -9.71
CA ALA A 308 3.01 -6.56 -9.65
C ALA A 308 4.19 -6.09 -10.53
N LEU A 309 3.92 -5.48 -11.68
CA LEU A 309 4.97 -4.99 -12.58
C LEU A 309 5.51 -3.59 -12.22
N LEU A 310 5.00 -2.95 -11.17
CA LEU A 310 5.50 -1.65 -10.69
C LEU A 310 6.74 -1.81 -9.80
N GLY A 311 7.83 -2.22 -10.43
CA GLY A 311 9.16 -2.31 -9.83
C GLY A 311 9.74 -3.72 -9.80
N TRP A 312 8.97 -4.72 -10.22
CA TRP A 312 9.44 -6.08 -10.46
C TRP A 312 9.37 -6.41 -11.94
N ASN A 313 10.35 -7.16 -12.45
CA ASN A 313 10.38 -7.62 -13.84
C ASN A 313 10.56 -9.15 -13.86
N PRO A 314 9.74 -9.91 -14.61
CA PRO A 314 9.78 -11.37 -14.68
C PRO A 314 11.00 -11.91 -15.45
N GLY A 315 11.85 -11.04 -16.00
CA GLY A 315 12.97 -11.42 -16.87
C GLY A 315 12.54 -11.89 -18.26
N THR A 316 11.27 -11.72 -18.61
CA THR A 316 10.64 -12.13 -19.87
C THR A 316 9.80 -10.98 -20.44
N GLU A 317 9.25 -11.16 -21.64
CA GLU A 317 8.29 -10.23 -22.26
C GLU A 317 6.84 -10.48 -21.82
N GLN A 318 6.59 -11.48 -20.96
CA GLN A 318 5.25 -11.75 -20.44
C GLN A 318 4.82 -10.57 -19.55
N GLU A 319 3.65 -10.00 -19.83
CA GLU A 319 3.06 -8.95 -19.01
C GLU A 319 1.77 -9.39 -18.31
N ILE A 320 1.03 -10.33 -18.88
CA ILE A 320 -0.22 -10.85 -18.33
C ILE A 320 0.07 -12.09 -17.47
N PHE A 321 -0.35 -12.04 -16.20
CA PHE A 321 -0.11 -13.07 -15.19
C PHE A 321 -1.33 -13.30 -14.32
N THR A 322 -1.72 -14.55 -14.16
CA THR A 322 -2.55 -15.00 -13.04
C THR A 322 -1.83 -14.81 -11.70
N MET A 323 -2.58 -14.83 -10.59
CA MET A 323 -1.98 -14.76 -9.25
C MET A 323 -1.01 -15.94 -9.01
N GLU A 324 -1.38 -17.13 -9.49
CA GLU A 324 -0.58 -18.34 -9.39
C GLU A 324 0.75 -18.20 -10.14
N GLU A 325 0.74 -17.68 -11.36
CA GLU A 325 1.98 -17.40 -12.12
C GLU A 325 2.83 -16.33 -11.46
N LEU A 326 2.22 -15.28 -10.89
CA LEU A 326 2.96 -14.28 -10.09
C LEU A 326 3.65 -14.94 -8.89
N VAL A 327 2.97 -15.82 -8.17
CA VAL A 327 3.55 -16.56 -7.04
C VAL A 327 4.72 -17.43 -7.50
N GLU A 328 4.58 -18.14 -8.61
CA GLU A 328 5.63 -19.01 -9.15
C GLU A 328 6.85 -18.21 -9.63
N GLN A 329 6.65 -17.05 -10.25
CA GLN A 329 7.72 -16.28 -10.89
C GLN A 329 8.35 -15.19 -10.02
N PHE A 330 7.68 -14.71 -8.97
CA PHE A 330 8.16 -13.60 -8.16
C PHE A 330 9.48 -13.89 -7.44
N THR A 331 10.49 -13.03 -7.57
CA THR A 331 11.76 -13.15 -6.83
C THR A 331 12.18 -11.78 -6.36
N ILE A 332 12.61 -11.65 -5.09
CA ILE A 332 12.98 -10.36 -4.52
C ILE A 332 14.19 -9.73 -5.25
N GLU A 333 15.08 -10.56 -5.79
CA GLU A 333 16.29 -10.17 -6.55
C GLU A 333 15.95 -9.45 -7.86
N ARG A 334 14.73 -9.66 -8.38
CA ARG A 334 14.24 -9.01 -9.61
C ARG A 334 13.42 -7.75 -9.34
N VAL A 335 13.33 -7.33 -8.07
CA VAL A 335 12.79 -6.02 -7.74
C VAL A 335 13.89 -4.97 -7.99
N GLY A 336 13.62 -4.05 -8.92
CA GLY A 336 14.54 -2.99 -9.29
C GLY A 336 14.77 -1.97 -8.16
N LYS A 337 15.92 -1.30 -8.19
CA LYS A 337 16.27 -0.25 -7.21
C LYS A 337 15.62 1.11 -7.52
N SER A 338 15.26 1.34 -8.78
CA SER A 338 14.72 2.62 -9.26
C SER A 338 13.21 2.71 -9.01
N GLY A 339 12.73 3.93 -8.73
CA GLY A 339 11.30 4.20 -8.66
C GLY A 339 10.59 3.90 -9.99
N SER A 340 9.40 3.33 -9.90
CA SER A 340 8.57 3.00 -11.07
C SER A 340 7.54 4.10 -11.28
N LYS A 341 7.50 4.69 -12.48
CA LYS A 341 6.46 5.64 -12.85
C LYS A 341 5.14 4.91 -13.03
N PHE A 342 4.11 5.44 -12.41
CA PHE A 342 2.75 4.99 -12.65
C PHE A 342 2.27 5.44 -14.04
N ASP A 343 1.66 4.53 -14.80
CA ASP A 343 1.09 4.82 -16.11
C ASP A 343 -0.41 4.46 -16.12
N PRO A 344 -1.31 5.47 -16.09
CA PRO A 344 -2.75 5.25 -16.13
C PRO A 344 -3.23 4.56 -17.42
N ALA A 345 -2.57 4.80 -18.56
CA ALA A 345 -2.92 4.16 -19.82
C ALA A 345 -2.54 2.67 -19.79
N LYS A 346 -1.41 2.34 -19.17
CA LYS A 346 -1.02 0.94 -18.95
C LYS A 346 -1.98 0.22 -18.00
N ALA A 347 -2.45 0.89 -16.94
CA ALA A 347 -3.48 0.34 -16.05
C ALA A 347 -4.77 -0.02 -16.82
N LYS A 348 -5.24 0.88 -17.69
CA LYS A 348 -6.38 0.62 -18.59
C LYS A 348 -6.10 -0.52 -19.56
N TRP A 349 -4.90 -0.56 -20.14
CA TRP A 349 -4.49 -1.65 -21.03
C TRP A 349 -4.58 -3.02 -20.35
N PHE A 350 -4.11 -3.13 -19.10
CA PHE A 350 -4.30 -4.35 -18.31
C PHE A 350 -5.77 -4.71 -18.18
N ASN A 351 -6.62 -3.76 -17.77
CA ASN A 351 -8.04 -4.04 -17.62
C ASN A 351 -8.69 -4.52 -18.93
N HIS A 352 -8.34 -3.90 -20.05
CA HIS A 352 -8.81 -4.30 -21.37
C HIS A 352 -8.36 -5.73 -21.75
N GLN A 353 -7.08 -6.09 -21.56
CA GLN A 353 -6.59 -7.45 -21.83
C GLN A 353 -7.37 -8.49 -21.02
N TYR A 354 -7.62 -8.18 -19.74
CA TYR A 354 -8.39 -9.03 -18.84
C TYR A 354 -9.88 -9.08 -19.17
N LEU A 355 -10.46 -8.01 -19.72
CA LEU A 355 -11.84 -7.99 -20.21
C LEU A 355 -11.99 -8.90 -21.43
N VAL A 356 -11.08 -8.79 -22.40
CA VAL A 356 -11.12 -9.57 -23.64
C VAL A 356 -10.89 -11.06 -23.38
N ALA A 357 -9.99 -11.38 -22.44
CA ALA A 357 -9.67 -12.76 -22.08
C ALA A 357 -10.81 -13.49 -21.35
N ARG A 358 -11.76 -12.76 -20.74
CA ARG A 358 -12.95 -13.34 -20.11
C ARG A 358 -13.93 -13.89 -21.16
N THR A 359 -14.67 -14.89 -20.73
CA THR A 359 -15.74 -15.48 -21.53
C THR A 359 -16.86 -14.48 -21.77
N ASP A 360 -17.60 -14.65 -22.86
CA ASP A 360 -18.73 -13.78 -23.16
C ASP A 360 -19.80 -13.90 -22.07
N GLU A 361 -19.97 -15.09 -21.51
CA GLU A 361 -20.84 -15.40 -20.38
C GLU A 361 -20.51 -14.55 -19.15
N GLU A 362 -19.25 -14.52 -18.71
CA GLU A 362 -18.82 -13.73 -17.54
C GLU A 362 -19.07 -12.23 -17.76
N ILE A 363 -18.73 -11.71 -18.93
CA ILE A 363 -18.96 -10.30 -19.25
C ILE A 363 -20.46 -9.99 -19.36
N THR A 364 -21.27 -10.94 -19.85
CA THR A 364 -22.73 -10.81 -19.93
C THR A 364 -23.36 -10.69 -18.54
N GLU A 365 -22.92 -11.48 -17.55
CA GLU A 365 -23.43 -11.38 -16.18
C GLU A 365 -23.18 -10.00 -15.56
N LEU A 366 -21.96 -9.47 -15.75
CA LEU A 366 -21.58 -8.14 -15.29
C LEU A 366 -22.37 -7.04 -16.02
N TYR A 367 -22.50 -7.16 -17.33
CA TYR A 367 -23.20 -6.19 -18.15
C TYR A 367 -24.71 -6.20 -17.89
N GLN A 368 -25.32 -7.36 -17.68
CA GLN A 368 -26.73 -7.47 -17.31
C GLN A 368 -27.01 -6.75 -15.98
N SER A 369 -26.09 -6.83 -15.02
CA SER A 369 -26.19 -6.09 -13.76
C SER A 369 -26.13 -4.57 -13.97
N PHE A 370 -25.38 -4.10 -14.97
CA PHE A 370 -25.37 -2.71 -15.40
C PHE A 370 -26.69 -2.31 -16.09
N LEU A 371 -27.18 -3.12 -17.03
CA LEU A 371 -28.44 -2.88 -17.76
C LEU A 371 -29.65 -2.78 -16.82
N LYS A 372 -29.72 -3.64 -15.79
CA LYS A 372 -30.77 -3.56 -14.75
C LYS A 372 -30.82 -2.20 -14.05
N ARG A 373 -29.67 -1.54 -13.82
CA ARG A 373 -29.62 -0.19 -13.25
C ARG A 373 -30.08 0.90 -14.21
N LYS A 374 -30.11 0.60 -15.51
CA LYS A 374 -30.61 1.45 -16.60
C LYS A 374 -32.08 1.16 -16.95
N ASP A 375 -32.75 0.28 -16.21
CA ASP A 375 -34.11 -0.20 -16.51
C ASP A 375 -34.25 -0.91 -17.86
N VAL A 376 -33.14 -1.48 -18.36
CA VAL A 376 -33.13 -2.28 -19.58
C VAL A 376 -33.17 -3.75 -19.22
N ASN A 377 -34.25 -4.42 -19.64
CA ASN A 377 -34.45 -5.86 -19.44
C ASN A 377 -34.40 -6.58 -20.78
N ALA A 378 -33.39 -7.42 -20.96
CA ALA A 378 -33.19 -8.23 -22.16
C ALA A 378 -32.76 -9.66 -21.79
N ASP A 379 -33.03 -10.59 -22.70
CA ASP A 379 -32.65 -12.00 -22.53
C ASP A 379 -31.13 -12.17 -22.46
N PHE A 380 -30.67 -13.14 -21.66
CA PHE A 380 -29.24 -13.36 -21.44
C PHE A 380 -28.50 -13.73 -22.73
N GLU A 381 -29.06 -14.61 -23.56
CA GLU A 381 -28.40 -15.03 -24.81
C GLU A 381 -28.35 -13.88 -25.82
N PHE A 382 -29.37 -13.01 -25.81
CA PHE A 382 -29.33 -11.79 -26.63
C PHE A 382 -28.24 -10.82 -26.18
N ILE A 383 -28.11 -10.58 -24.88
CA ILE A 383 -27.04 -9.73 -24.33
C ILE A 383 -25.67 -10.33 -24.65
N LYS A 384 -25.52 -11.64 -24.53
CA LYS A 384 -24.28 -12.35 -24.84
C LYS A 384 -23.85 -12.20 -26.29
N GLN A 385 -24.78 -12.29 -27.24
CA GLN A 385 -24.49 -12.00 -28.65
C GLN A 385 -23.99 -10.57 -28.82
N ILE A 386 -24.62 -9.60 -28.17
CA ILE A 386 -24.16 -8.20 -28.20
C ILE A 386 -22.75 -8.08 -27.62
N VAL A 387 -22.49 -8.67 -26.45
CA VAL A 387 -21.16 -8.68 -25.81
C VAL A 387 -20.10 -9.23 -26.76
N SER A 388 -20.35 -10.37 -27.41
CA SER A 388 -19.40 -10.96 -28.36
C SER A 388 -19.04 -10.05 -29.55
N LEU A 389 -19.94 -9.14 -29.94
CA LEU A 389 -19.74 -8.22 -31.06
C LEU A 389 -18.90 -7.00 -30.69
N VAL A 390 -18.90 -6.59 -29.42
CA VAL A 390 -18.32 -5.30 -29.00
C VAL A 390 -17.29 -5.37 -27.88
N LYS A 391 -17.12 -6.50 -27.17
CA LYS A 391 -16.22 -6.58 -26.00
C LYS A 391 -14.77 -6.21 -26.32
N GLU A 392 -14.29 -6.52 -27.53
CA GLU A 392 -12.92 -6.21 -27.97
C GLU A 392 -12.67 -4.70 -28.15
N ARG A 393 -13.71 -3.86 -28.08
CA ARG A 393 -13.62 -2.40 -28.30
C ARG A 393 -13.65 -1.59 -27.02
N VAL A 394 -13.83 -2.25 -25.87
CA VAL A 394 -14.03 -1.57 -24.58
C VAL A 394 -12.96 -1.95 -23.57
N THR A 395 -12.67 -1.03 -22.67
CA THR A 395 -11.78 -1.24 -21.53
C THR A 395 -12.57 -1.65 -20.29
N PHE A 396 -13.78 -1.12 -20.13
CA PHE A 396 -14.63 -1.36 -18.97
C PHE A 396 -16.01 -1.88 -19.39
N VAL A 397 -16.69 -2.57 -18.47
CA VAL A 397 -17.99 -3.20 -18.75
C VAL A 397 -19.08 -2.16 -19.02
N ASP A 398 -19.03 -0.99 -18.38
CA ASP A 398 -19.99 0.09 -18.60
C ASP A 398 -19.87 0.73 -19.99
N GLU A 399 -18.66 0.79 -20.57
CA GLU A 399 -18.42 1.25 -21.94
C GLU A 399 -19.12 0.37 -23.01
N LEU A 400 -19.53 -0.86 -22.67
CA LEU A 400 -20.36 -1.69 -23.57
C LEU A 400 -21.65 -0.97 -23.94
N TRP A 401 -22.23 -0.17 -23.04
CA TRP A 401 -23.42 0.63 -23.32
C TRP A 401 -23.21 1.59 -24.47
N ASP A 402 -22.11 2.34 -24.46
CA ASP A 402 -21.84 3.33 -25.51
C ASP A 402 -21.65 2.66 -26.88
N GLN A 403 -21.23 1.39 -26.90
CA GLN A 403 -21.06 0.58 -28.11
C GLN A 403 -22.31 -0.21 -28.52
N SER A 404 -23.34 -0.30 -27.67
CA SER A 404 -24.45 -1.25 -27.90
C SER A 404 -25.85 -0.76 -27.52
N TYR A 405 -26.01 0.46 -27.01
CA TYR A 405 -27.32 0.97 -26.57
C TYR A 405 -28.40 0.84 -27.66
N PHE A 406 -28.01 0.97 -28.93
CA PHE A 406 -28.91 0.93 -30.09
C PHE A 406 -29.53 -0.46 -30.36
N PHE A 407 -29.04 -1.53 -29.71
CA PHE A 407 -29.70 -2.83 -29.71
C PHE A 407 -30.92 -2.87 -28.77
N PHE A 408 -30.97 -1.97 -27.78
CA PHE A 408 -32.04 -1.90 -26.78
C PHE A 408 -33.00 -0.73 -27.05
N GLU A 409 -32.47 0.37 -27.58
CA GLU A 409 -33.19 1.63 -27.73
C GLU A 409 -32.93 2.27 -29.09
N ALA A 410 -33.99 2.66 -29.80
CA ALA A 410 -33.84 3.38 -31.06
C ALA A 410 -33.24 4.77 -30.83
N PRO A 411 -32.24 5.20 -31.64
CA PRO A 411 -31.66 6.53 -31.50
C PRO A 411 -32.72 7.61 -31.78
N THR A 412 -32.81 8.59 -30.88
CA THR A 412 -33.71 9.76 -31.03
C THR A 412 -33.03 10.94 -31.72
N THR A 413 -31.70 10.94 -31.73
CA THR A 413 -30.86 11.93 -32.40
C THR A 413 -29.70 11.24 -33.11
N TYR A 414 -29.09 11.95 -34.05
CA TYR A 414 -27.91 11.49 -34.79
C TYR A 414 -26.82 12.55 -34.69
N ASP A 415 -25.55 12.15 -34.66
CA ASP A 415 -24.42 13.07 -34.64
C ASP A 415 -24.46 14.01 -35.86
N GLU A 416 -24.51 15.32 -35.61
CA GLU A 416 -24.68 16.31 -36.66
C GLU A 416 -23.53 16.32 -37.68
N LYS A 417 -22.30 16.02 -37.25
CA LYS A 417 -21.14 15.95 -38.16
C LYS A 417 -21.23 14.72 -39.04
N VAL A 418 -21.68 13.58 -38.50
CA VAL A 418 -21.93 12.35 -39.25
C VAL A 418 -23.06 12.57 -40.26
N VAL A 419 -24.19 13.15 -39.83
CA VAL A 419 -25.32 13.47 -40.73
C VAL A 419 -24.86 14.39 -41.85
N LYS A 420 -24.18 15.49 -41.54
CA LYS A 420 -23.67 16.43 -42.56
C LYS A 420 -22.73 15.78 -43.57
N LYS A 421 -21.91 14.81 -43.12
CA LYS A 421 -20.94 14.12 -43.97
C LYS A 421 -21.54 12.98 -44.79
N GLN A 422 -22.50 12.23 -44.22
CA GLN A 422 -22.98 10.96 -44.75
C GLN A 422 -24.41 11.02 -45.31
N TRP A 423 -25.25 11.93 -44.82
CA TRP A 423 -26.64 12.08 -45.28
C TRP A 423 -26.72 13.05 -46.46
N LYS A 424 -26.68 12.48 -47.67
CA LYS A 424 -26.81 13.22 -48.94
C LYS A 424 -28.28 13.29 -49.38
N GLU A 425 -28.58 14.14 -50.33
CA GLU A 425 -29.94 14.29 -50.90
C GLU A 425 -30.56 12.97 -51.40
N THR A 426 -29.73 12.04 -51.88
CA THR A 426 -30.16 10.71 -52.35
C THR A 426 -30.33 9.67 -51.24
N THR A 427 -29.83 9.92 -50.03
CA THR A 427 -29.81 8.97 -48.91
C THR A 427 -31.22 8.55 -48.46
N PRO A 428 -32.21 9.45 -48.34
CA PRO A 428 -33.57 9.07 -47.99
C PRO A 428 -34.20 8.07 -48.96
N THR A 429 -33.92 8.18 -50.26
CA THR A 429 -34.41 7.22 -51.26
C THR A 429 -33.73 5.87 -51.07
N LEU A 430 -32.40 5.85 -50.96
CA LEU A 430 -31.63 4.62 -50.74
C LEU A 430 -32.07 3.86 -49.48
N LEU A 431 -32.38 4.56 -48.38
CA LEU A 431 -32.86 3.92 -47.15
C LEU A 431 -34.29 3.36 -47.29
N ARG A 432 -35.17 4.00 -48.07
CA ARG A 432 -36.50 3.44 -48.37
C ARG A 432 -36.39 2.20 -49.24
N ASP A 433 -35.51 2.20 -50.23
CA ASP A 433 -35.26 1.05 -51.08
C ASP A 433 -34.65 -0.10 -50.28
N LEU A 434 -33.66 0.18 -49.41
CA LEU A 434 -33.06 -0.78 -48.50
C LEU A 434 -34.11 -1.39 -47.55
N LYS A 435 -35.02 -0.57 -47.00
CA LYS A 435 -36.11 -1.05 -46.16
C LYS A 435 -36.97 -2.07 -46.91
N GLN A 436 -37.27 -1.83 -48.19
CA GLN A 436 -38.03 -2.77 -49.00
C GLN A 436 -37.28 -4.09 -49.17
N VAL A 437 -35.98 -4.02 -49.52
CA VAL A 437 -35.13 -5.21 -49.65
C VAL A 437 -35.10 -6.04 -48.37
N ILE A 438 -34.95 -5.40 -47.20
CA ILE A 438 -34.90 -6.08 -45.91
C ILE A 438 -36.25 -6.75 -45.58
N ASN A 439 -37.37 -6.08 -45.84
CA ASN A 439 -38.71 -6.64 -45.61
C ASN A 439 -39.00 -7.89 -46.46
N ASP A 440 -38.37 -8.00 -47.63
CA ASP A 440 -38.56 -9.11 -48.56
C ASP A 440 -37.68 -10.33 -48.19
N VAL A 441 -36.80 -10.21 -47.19
CA VAL A 441 -36.00 -11.33 -46.67
C VAL A 441 -36.83 -12.16 -45.67
N SER A 442 -37.17 -13.39 -46.06
CA SER A 442 -38.02 -14.30 -45.27
C SER A 442 -37.27 -15.19 -44.26
N ASP A 443 -35.95 -15.37 -44.42
CA ASP A 443 -35.07 -16.06 -43.48
C ASP A 443 -33.78 -15.24 -43.31
N TYR A 444 -33.66 -14.51 -42.21
CA TYR A 444 -32.46 -13.73 -41.88
C TYR A 444 -31.55 -14.57 -41.00
N LYS A 445 -30.79 -15.47 -41.64
CA LYS A 445 -29.69 -16.20 -41.01
C LYS A 445 -28.38 -15.51 -41.36
N ALA A 446 -27.64 -15.12 -40.31
CA ALA A 446 -26.30 -14.57 -40.42
C ALA A 446 -25.30 -15.61 -40.97
#